data_AF-A0A536VAA2-F1
#
_entry.id   AF-A0A536VAA2-F1
#
_cell.length_a   1.000
_cell.length_b   1.000
_cell.length_c   1.000
_cell.angle_alpha   90.00
_cell.angle_beta   90.00
_cell.angle_gamma   90.00
#
_symmetry.space_group_name_H-M   'P 1'
#
loop_
_entity.id
_entity.type
_entity.pdbx_description
1 polymer ?
#
loop_
_entity_poly.entity_id
_entity_poly.type
_entity_poly.pdbx_seq_one_letter_code
_entity_poly.pdbx_strand_id
1 'polypeptide(L)'
;MHEHLDVPYHQQDTDYYCGAACAQMVLHTIGQPLLSQDDLYNDNHNHTIEPSAWSSPPDGLCWTMNNRQSPKHFTLDSTDTEDPISRTICWAIHRYQCAPIALVFAGNHWAVVRGYTASAAPGTSFDTSYTISSFDLNNPWPPVPAPPGPPPHTDGDVCGSGGNRGVADINVAYSTWQMDYLTPNVFGTQWLGKYVAVCDPDPPGSPMPPSSPERRKRFDGERLLEAGLVREEVLGNLKEAGLLSHPVWSKVFDEVRTGEPLLVQRLDRLDSYYWIVPTVDAQGGLRAAVGIDARFGDYQQTMAVRNPDALLFGFADAEKAMQRVLNRQFELPGDAGRLVVRAQGLSVHSALVWQPCRESLSPFYPFRMILLGAHRLYVRVFDGAVFTTLTNNQGGL
;
A
#
# COMPACT_ATOMS: atom_id res chain seq x y z
N MET A 1 13.21 4.68 -18.64
CA MET A 1 14.30 4.17 -17.78
C MET A 1 13.74 3.77 -16.43
N HIS A 2 14.50 2.98 -15.68
CA HIS A 2 14.10 2.47 -14.38
C HIS A 2 15.30 2.49 -13.44
N GLU A 3 15.08 2.92 -12.20
CA GLU A 3 16.06 2.81 -11.12
C GLU A 3 15.43 2.15 -9.90
N HIS A 4 16.25 1.35 -9.22
CA HIS A 4 15.85 0.50 -8.11
C HIS A 4 16.93 0.46 -7.05
N LEU A 5 16.51 0.49 -5.79
CA LEU A 5 17.33 0.25 -4.62
C LEU A 5 16.92 -1.08 -4.01
N ASP A 6 17.90 -1.92 -3.71
CA ASP A 6 17.72 -3.22 -3.04
C ASP A 6 17.45 -3.04 -1.54
N VAL A 7 16.33 -2.40 -1.21
CA VAL A 7 15.89 -2.18 0.16
C VAL A 7 15.35 -3.51 0.72
N PRO A 8 15.94 -4.07 1.79
CA PRO A 8 15.40 -5.26 2.43
C PRO A 8 14.02 -4.93 2.98
N TYR A 9 13.05 -5.80 2.68
CA TYR A 9 11.73 -5.67 3.25
C TYR A 9 11.77 -6.04 4.74
N HIS A 10 11.00 -5.31 5.55
CA HIS A 10 10.68 -5.65 6.94
C HIS A 10 9.20 -5.32 7.22
N GLN A 11 8.49 -6.29 7.77
CA GLN A 11 7.08 -6.16 8.18
C GLN A 11 6.98 -5.36 9.48
N GLN A 12 5.93 -4.55 9.68
CA GLN A 12 5.72 -3.85 10.95
C GLN A 12 5.34 -4.81 12.09
N ASP A 13 5.86 -4.60 13.30
CA ASP A 13 5.60 -5.50 14.43
C ASP A 13 4.20 -5.36 15.03
N THR A 14 3.65 -4.15 14.99
CA THR A 14 2.29 -3.85 15.46
C THR A 14 1.57 -2.90 14.50
N ASP A 15 0.27 -2.72 14.69
CA ASP A 15 -0.59 -2.01 13.75
C ASP A 15 -0.36 -0.49 13.66
N TYR A 16 0.53 0.06 14.49
CA TYR A 16 0.91 1.47 14.51
C TYR A 16 2.42 1.74 14.29
N TYR A 17 3.19 0.72 13.89
CA TYR A 17 4.65 0.80 13.69
C TYR A 17 5.10 1.02 12.24
N CYS A 18 4.21 1.46 11.35
CA CYS A 18 4.55 1.66 9.94
C CYS A 18 5.77 2.58 9.74
N GLY A 19 5.86 3.70 10.47
CA GLY A 19 7.01 4.60 10.41
C GLY A 19 8.31 3.97 10.93
N ALA A 20 8.23 3.20 12.02
CA ALA A 20 9.38 2.48 12.58
C ALA A 20 9.89 1.37 11.65
N ALA A 21 8.98 0.60 11.03
CA ALA A 21 9.33 -0.41 10.03
C ALA A 21 9.96 0.22 8.78
N CYS A 22 9.44 1.36 8.30
CA CYS A 22 10.07 2.11 7.22
C CYS A 22 11.46 2.61 7.58
N ALA A 23 11.64 3.17 8.78
CA ALA A 23 12.96 3.60 9.26
C ALA A 23 13.93 2.41 9.34
N GLN A 24 13.50 1.26 9.86
CA GLN A 24 14.30 0.04 9.94
C GLN A 24 14.79 -0.40 8.55
N MET A 25 13.89 -0.46 7.55
CA MET A 25 14.25 -0.82 6.17
C MET A 25 15.29 0.12 5.57
N VAL A 26 15.09 1.44 5.69
CA VAL A 26 15.97 2.43 5.07
C VAL A 26 17.32 2.52 5.80
N LEU A 27 17.33 2.56 7.14
CA LEU A 27 18.55 2.61 7.96
C LEU A 27 19.43 1.38 7.73
N HIS A 28 18.82 0.19 7.65
CA HIS A 28 19.55 -1.05 7.35
C HIS A 28 20.21 -0.99 5.96
N THR A 29 19.50 -0.45 4.96
CA THR A 29 20.05 -0.28 3.58
C THR A 29 21.29 0.62 3.55
N ILE A 30 21.35 1.64 4.41
CA ILE A 30 22.47 2.60 4.45
C ILE A 30 23.56 2.20 5.46
N GLY A 31 23.58 0.95 5.91
CA GLY A 31 24.69 0.35 6.66
C GLY A 31 24.53 0.36 8.19
N GLN A 32 23.36 0.75 8.72
CA GLN A 32 23.07 0.51 10.13
C GLN A 32 22.79 -0.98 10.37
N PRO A 33 23.04 -1.50 11.59
CA PRO A 33 22.54 -2.82 11.96
C PRO A 33 21.00 -2.84 11.90
N LEU A 34 20.41 -4.03 11.95
CA LEU A 34 18.97 -4.16 12.08
C LEU A 34 18.55 -3.60 13.44
N LEU A 35 17.87 -2.44 13.45
CA LEU A 35 17.43 -1.77 14.67
C LEU A 35 16.04 -2.26 15.09
N SER A 36 15.76 -2.33 16.39
CA SER A 36 14.43 -2.70 16.91
C SER A 36 13.36 -1.67 16.49
N GLN A 37 12.19 -2.15 16.04
CA GLN A 37 11.08 -1.24 15.73
C GLN A 37 10.50 -0.59 16.99
N ASP A 38 10.58 -1.22 18.17
CA ASP A 38 10.18 -0.59 19.44
C ASP A 38 11.04 0.65 19.73
N ASP A 39 12.36 0.53 19.57
CA ASP A 39 13.29 1.63 19.77
C ASP A 39 13.07 2.76 18.75
N LEU A 40 12.90 2.40 17.48
CA LEU A 40 12.62 3.37 16.42
C LEU A 40 11.27 4.06 16.60
N TYR A 41 10.25 3.33 17.06
CA TYR A 41 8.94 3.89 17.39
C TYR A 41 9.04 4.86 18.55
N ASN A 42 9.74 4.48 19.63
CA ASN A 42 9.94 5.36 20.78
C ASN A 42 10.67 6.65 20.40
N ASP A 43 11.67 6.58 19.53
CA ASP A 43 12.33 7.77 19.01
C ASP A 43 11.37 8.63 18.18
N ASN A 44 10.66 8.02 17.22
CA ASN A 44 9.68 8.71 16.39
C ASN A 44 8.64 9.43 17.25
N HIS A 45 8.05 8.73 18.22
CA HIS A 45 6.91 9.22 18.98
C HIS A 45 7.31 10.27 20.04
N ASN A 46 8.52 10.21 20.59
CA ASN A 46 8.96 11.13 21.63
C ASN A 46 9.61 12.42 21.09
N HIS A 47 9.94 12.47 19.80
CA HIS A 47 10.61 13.62 19.17
C HIS A 47 9.71 14.35 18.16
N THR A 48 8.48 14.63 18.57
CA THR A 48 7.52 15.40 17.78
C THR A 48 6.97 16.59 18.53
N ILE A 49 6.55 17.61 17.78
CA ILE A 49 5.78 18.72 18.32
C ILE A 49 4.27 18.41 18.47
N GLU A 50 3.77 17.29 17.91
CA GLU A 50 2.34 16.91 17.92
C GLU A 50 2.08 15.47 18.46
N PRO A 51 2.51 15.11 19.68
CA PRO A 51 2.51 13.72 20.16
C PRO A 51 1.12 13.07 20.25
N SER A 52 0.04 13.84 20.39
CA SER A 52 -1.32 13.31 20.49
C SER A 52 -1.98 13.01 19.14
N ALA A 53 -1.43 13.52 18.04
CA ALA A 53 -2.04 13.39 16.72
C ALA A 53 -1.55 12.17 15.92
N TRP A 54 -0.44 11.56 16.35
CA TRP A 54 0.30 10.61 15.52
C TRP A 54 0.81 9.42 16.32
N SER A 55 0.81 8.25 15.69
CA SER A 55 1.63 7.13 16.17
C SER A 55 3.08 7.28 15.70
N SER A 56 3.30 7.52 14.41
CA SER A 56 4.61 7.82 13.83
C SER A 56 4.55 9.20 13.14
N PRO A 57 4.88 10.29 13.86
CA PRO A 57 4.77 11.65 13.34
C PRO A 57 5.85 11.97 12.29
N PRO A 58 5.59 12.88 11.33
CA PRO A 58 6.57 13.21 10.28
C PRO A 58 7.91 13.78 10.78
N ASP A 59 7.88 14.72 11.72
CA ASP A 59 9.09 15.31 12.32
C ASP A 59 9.86 14.31 13.18
N GLY A 60 9.15 13.52 13.96
CA GLY A 60 9.76 12.47 14.76
C GLY A 60 10.42 11.39 13.91
N LEU A 61 9.78 10.97 12.81
CA LEU A 61 10.41 10.05 11.86
C LEU A 61 11.69 10.65 11.25
N CYS A 62 11.64 11.90 10.80
CA CYS A 62 12.83 12.59 10.29
C CYS A 62 13.93 12.71 11.36
N TRP A 63 13.57 13.00 12.60
CA TRP A 63 14.51 13.02 13.73
C TRP A 63 15.20 11.67 13.90
N THR A 64 14.44 10.57 13.94
CA THR A 64 14.98 9.21 14.09
C THR A 64 15.94 8.85 12.97
N MET A 65 15.59 9.16 11.72
CA MET A 65 16.44 8.91 10.56
C MET A 65 17.79 9.63 10.66
N ASN A 66 17.84 10.84 11.25
CA ASN A 66 19.07 11.60 11.42
C ASN A 66 19.87 11.22 12.70
N ASN A 67 19.22 10.74 13.75
CA ASN A 67 19.86 10.52 15.06
C ASN A 67 20.29 9.07 15.32
N ARG A 68 19.88 8.11 14.49
CA ARG A 68 20.37 6.71 14.53
C ARG A 68 21.66 6.51 13.70
N GLN A 69 22.59 7.46 13.81
CA GLN A 69 23.93 7.44 13.20
C GLN A 69 23.96 7.22 11.69
N SER A 70 22.92 7.67 10.98
CA SER A 70 22.89 7.64 9.52
C SER A 70 24.10 8.39 8.93
N PRO A 71 24.85 7.81 7.97
CA PRO A 71 25.86 8.54 7.21
C PRO A 71 25.24 9.55 6.22
N LYS A 72 23.91 9.58 6.13
CA LYS A 72 23.08 10.44 5.27
C LYS A 72 22.31 11.46 6.11
N HIS A 73 21.97 12.58 5.51
CA HIS A 73 21.06 13.55 6.09
C HIS A 73 19.66 13.38 5.48
N PHE A 74 18.64 13.41 6.32
CA PHE A 74 17.24 13.36 5.91
C PHE A 74 16.55 14.68 6.22
N THR A 75 15.75 15.16 5.27
CA THR A 75 14.86 16.30 5.39
C THR A 75 13.42 15.80 5.42
N LEU A 76 12.60 16.50 6.20
CA LEU A 76 11.16 16.36 6.14
C LEU A 76 10.60 17.32 5.09
N ASP A 77 10.19 16.78 3.96
CA ASP A 77 9.65 17.56 2.86
C ASP A 77 8.13 17.53 2.89
N SER A 78 7.54 18.71 2.71
CA SER A 78 6.08 18.85 2.63
C SER A 78 5.68 19.93 1.66
N THR A 79 4.70 19.64 0.80
CA THR A 79 4.21 20.56 -0.24
C THR A 79 2.68 20.61 -0.29
N ASP A 80 2.15 21.62 -0.95
CA ASP A 80 0.70 21.81 -1.17
C ASP A 80 0.15 21.00 -2.34
N THR A 81 1.02 20.50 -3.21
CA THR A 81 0.66 19.69 -4.37
C THR A 81 1.52 18.44 -4.43
N GLU A 82 0.97 17.39 -5.03
CA GLU A 82 1.56 16.05 -5.03
C GLU A 82 2.87 15.96 -5.84
N ASP A 83 2.89 16.52 -7.06
CA ASP A 83 3.95 16.26 -8.02
C ASP A 83 5.36 16.70 -7.55
N PRO A 84 5.55 17.87 -6.90
CA PRO A 84 6.85 18.24 -6.34
C PRO A 84 7.43 17.21 -5.36
N ILE A 85 6.60 16.57 -4.53
CA ILE A 85 7.06 15.52 -3.60
C ILE A 85 7.44 14.27 -4.37
N SER A 86 6.65 13.86 -5.36
CA SER A 86 6.98 12.72 -6.22
C SER A 86 8.29 12.90 -7.00
N ARG A 87 8.59 14.12 -7.47
CA ARG A 87 9.89 14.41 -8.11
C ARG A 87 11.05 14.41 -7.12
N THR A 88 10.81 14.89 -5.90
CA THR A 88 11.79 14.83 -4.80
C THR A 88 12.12 13.37 -4.47
N ILE A 89 11.10 12.50 -4.45
CA ILE A 89 11.27 11.05 -4.26
C ILE A 89 12.13 10.44 -5.38
N CYS A 90 11.83 10.73 -6.66
CA CYS A 90 12.65 10.28 -7.80
C CYS A 90 14.10 10.77 -7.69
N TRP A 91 14.30 12.05 -7.34
CA TRP A 91 15.62 12.65 -7.18
C TRP A 91 16.42 12.02 -6.05
N ALA A 92 15.79 11.75 -4.90
CA ALA A 92 16.43 11.08 -3.77
C ALA A 92 16.98 9.70 -4.17
N ILE A 93 16.17 8.92 -4.89
CA ILE A 93 16.58 7.61 -5.43
C ILE A 93 17.76 7.80 -6.39
N HIS A 94 17.64 8.70 -7.36
CA HIS A 94 18.64 8.90 -8.42
C HIS A 94 19.97 9.45 -7.90
N ARG A 95 19.92 10.61 -7.27
CA ARG A 95 21.11 11.40 -6.93
C ARG A 95 21.87 10.82 -5.75
N TYR A 96 21.13 10.27 -4.80
CA TYR A 96 21.67 9.97 -3.48
C TYR A 96 21.60 8.50 -3.12
N GLN A 97 20.92 7.69 -3.95
CA GLN A 97 20.86 6.24 -3.81
C GLN A 97 20.33 5.83 -2.43
N CYS A 98 19.33 6.58 -1.95
CA CYS A 98 18.66 6.35 -0.68
C CYS A 98 17.14 6.34 -0.90
N ALA A 99 16.44 5.41 -0.25
CA ALA A 99 15.02 5.20 -0.43
C ALA A 99 14.20 6.17 0.43
N PRO A 100 13.33 7.00 -0.16
CA PRO A 100 12.42 7.88 0.58
C PRO A 100 11.36 7.11 1.37
N ILE A 101 10.87 7.74 2.44
CA ILE A 101 9.71 7.26 3.20
C ILE A 101 8.55 8.22 2.97
N ALA A 102 7.48 7.77 2.33
CA ALA A 102 6.34 8.59 1.94
C ALA A 102 5.14 8.35 2.85
N LEU A 103 4.46 9.44 3.21
CA LEU A 103 3.21 9.41 3.96
C LEU A 103 2.06 9.21 2.97
N VAL A 104 1.38 8.07 3.06
CA VAL A 104 0.34 7.65 2.12
C VAL A 104 -1.01 7.48 2.80
N PHE A 105 -2.06 7.31 1.99
CA PHE A 105 -3.44 7.10 2.41
C PHE A 105 -3.95 8.19 3.35
N ALA A 106 -3.77 9.45 2.95
CA ALA A 106 -4.17 10.64 3.70
C ALA A 106 -3.53 10.73 5.11
N GLY A 107 -2.30 10.24 5.28
CA GLY A 107 -1.61 10.28 6.57
C GLY A 107 -1.76 9.02 7.42
N ASN A 108 -2.46 8.00 6.93
CA ASN A 108 -2.71 6.78 7.69
C ASN A 108 -1.52 5.83 7.77
N HIS A 109 -0.56 5.96 6.87
CA HIS A 109 0.46 4.95 6.71
C HIS A 109 1.76 5.50 6.13
N TRP A 110 2.88 4.92 6.53
CA TRP A 110 4.17 5.14 5.92
C TRP A 110 4.54 3.97 5.01
N ALA A 111 5.11 4.28 3.84
CA ALA A 111 5.64 3.29 2.92
C ALA A 111 7.01 3.72 2.40
N VAL A 112 7.90 2.76 2.13
CA VAL A 112 9.21 3.04 1.53
C VAL A 112 9.08 3.03 0.02
N VAL A 113 9.55 4.08 -0.64
CA VAL A 113 9.69 4.13 -2.10
C VAL A 113 11.10 3.74 -2.46
N ARG A 114 11.26 2.60 -3.13
CA ARG A 114 12.59 2.01 -3.42
C ARG A 114 12.99 2.11 -4.89
N GLY A 115 12.07 2.52 -5.76
CA GLY A 115 12.35 2.63 -7.18
C GLY A 115 11.32 3.44 -7.93
N TYR A 116 11.66 3.81 -9.16
CA TYR A 116 10.75 4.52 -10.06
C TYR A 116 10.99 4.11 -11.52
N THR A 117 9.98 4.32 -12.34
CA THR A 117 10.08 4.27 -13.82
C THR A 117 9.71 5.64 -14.38
N ALA A 118 10.57 6.19 -15.24
CA ALA A 118 10.40 7.52 -15.82
C ALA A 118 10.87 7.57 -17.28
N SER A 119 10.48 8.63 -18.02
CA SER A 119 10.95 8.85 -19.39
C SER A 119 12.46 9.16 -19.48
N ALA A 120 13.00 9.84 -18.47
CA ALA A 120 14.42 10.21 -18.35
C ALA A 120 14.81 10.35 -16.86
N ALA A 121 16.11 10.51 -16.59
CA ALA A 121 16.63 10.65 -15.24
C ALA A 121 16.36 12.08 -14.75
N PRO A 122 15.99 12.28 -13.47
CA PRO A 122 15.83 13.61 -12.95
C PRO A 122 17.18 14.34 -12.93
N GLY A 123 17.24 15.54 -13.49
CA GLY A 123 18.42 16.41 -13.38
C GLY A 123 18.51 17.17 -12.06
N THR A 124 17.38 17.38 -11.38
CA THR A 124 17.22 18.04 -10.06
C THR A 124 15.96 17.53 -9.35
N SER A 125 15.75 17.89 -8.07
CA SER A 125 14.51 17.61 -7.32
C SER A 125 13.25 18.22 -7.92
N PHE A 126 13.40 19.11 -8.88
CA PHE A 126 12.32 19.87 -9.50
C PHE A 126 12.33 19.83 -11.03
N ASP A 127 13.03 18.87 -11.59
CA ASP A 127 13.11 18.68 -13.03
C ASP A 127 11.74 18.23 -13.58
N THR A 128 11.10 19.10 -14.34
CA THR A 128 9.82 18.84 -15.00
C THR A 128 9.97 18.35 -16.45
N SER A 129 11.20 18.08 -16.92
CA SER A 129 11.46 17.65 -18.30
C SER A 129 11.16 16.17 -18.54
N TYR A 130 10.95 15.39 -17.48
CA TYR A 130 10.62 13.98 -17.54
C TYR A 130 9.22 13.68 -16.98
N THR A 131 8.64 12.56 -17.41
CA THR A 131 7.37 12.03 -16.90
C THR A 131 7.61 10.80 -16.03
N ILE A 132 6.89 10.72 -14.91
CA ILE A 132 6.89 9.56 -14.01
C ILE A 132 5.82 8.59 -14.51
N SER A 133 6.17 7.30 -14.59
CA SER A 133 5.27 6.24 -15.03
C SER A 133 4.79 5.37 -13.87
N SER A 134 5.68 5.03 -12.93
CA SER A 134 5.33 4.23 -11.75
C SER A 134 6.38 4.35 -10.64
N PHE A 135 6.00 3.92 -9.44
CA PHE A 135 6.86 3.75 -8.28
C PHE A 135 6.88 2.30 -7.83
N ASP A 136 8.04 1.85 -7.34
CA ASP A 136 8.19 0.58 -6.63
C ASP A 136 8.21 0.82 -5.13
N LEU A 137 7.35 0.11 -4.38
CA LEU A 137 7.16 0.31 -2.94
C LEU A 137 7.45 -0.96 -2.14
N ASN A 138 7.85 -0.74 -0.89
CA ASN A 138 7.74 -1.70 0.20
C ASN A 138 6.70 -1.17 1.19
N ASN A 139 5.60 -1.91 1.37
CA ASN A 139 4.55 -1.55 2.33
C ASN A 139 4.68 -2.46 3.57
N PRO A 140 5.00 -1.89 4.76
CA PRO A 140 5.27 -2.70 5.95
C PRO A 140 4.01 -3.39 6.52
N TRP A 141 2.81 -3.08 6.01
CA TRP A 141 1.56 -3.74 6.38
C TRP A 141 1.45 -5.15 5.76
N PRO A 142 0.80 -6.14 6.40
CA PRO A 142 0.12 -6.11 7.71
C PRO A 142 1.09 -6.11 8.89
N PRO A 143 0.61 -5.84 10.11
CA PRO A 143 1.39 -6.14 11.31
C PRO A 143 1.69 -7.64 11.45
N VAL A 144 2.79 -7.97 12.13
CA VAL A 144 3.09 -9.35 12.54
C VAL A 144 1.91 -9.88 13.37
N PRO A 145 1.43 -11.12 13.11
CA PRO A 145 0.33 -11.69 13.89
C PRO A 145 0.69 -11.79 15.38
N ALA A 146 -0.27 -11.49 16.26
CA ALA A 146 -0.10 -11.67 17.70
C ALA A 146 0.31 -13.14 18.06
N PRO A 147 1.03 -13.36 19.17
CA PRO A 147 1.42 -14.69 19.65
C PRO A 147 0.25 -15.70 19.63
N PRO A 148 0.48 -16.98 19.27
CA PRO A 148 1.76 -17.66 19.12
C PRO A 148 2.44 -17.46 17.75
N GLY A 149 2.14 -16.36 17.04
CA GLY A 149 3.01 -15.84 15.99
C GLY A 149 4.48 -15.78 16.43
N PRO A 150 5.44 -15.89 15.48
CA PRO A 150 6.86 -15.78 15.75
C PRO A 150 7.16 -14.49 16.51
N PRO A 151 8.17 -14.51 17.40
CA PRO A 151 8.49 -13.38 18.26
C PRO A 151 8.79 -12.10 17.46
N PRO A 152 8.63 -10.91 18.08
CA PRO A 152 9.12 -9.64 17.53
C PRO A 152 10.59 -9.74 17.12
N HIS A 153 11.00 -8.99 16.08
CA HIS A 153 12.30 -9.15 15.41
C HIS A 153 13.50 -9.18 16.39
N THR A 154 14.43 -10.10 16.17
CA THR A 154 15.76 -10.09 16.81
C THR A 154 16.88 -10.02 15.75
N ASP A 155 18.08 -9.58 16.15
CA ASP A 155 19.26 -9.45 15.27
C ASP A 155 19.66 -10.73 14.50
N GLY A 156 19.09 -11.89 14.84
CA GLY A 156 19.29 -13.17 14.18
C GLY A 156 18.17 -13.61 13.24
N ASP A 157 17.11 -12.82 13.05
CA ASP A 157 15.93 -13.25 12.30
C ASP A 157 16.11 -13.14 10.78
N VAL A 158 15.79 -14.25 10.08
CA VAL A 158 15.66 -14.33 8.62
C VAL A 158 14.24 -13.91 8.18
N CYS A 159 13.34 -13.67 9.13
CA CYS A 159 11.93 -13.34 8.90
C CYS A 159 11.72 -11.82 8.94
N GLY A 160 11.03 -11.29 7.94
CA GLY A 160 11.01 -9.87 7.61
C GLY A 160 11.31 -9.64 6.14
N SER A 161 12.16 -10.49 5.53
CA SER A 161 12.57 -10.47 4.11
C SER A 161 11.49 -10.83 3.07
N GLY A 162 10.19 -10.73 3.44
CA GLY A 162 9.07 -10.91 2.51
C GLY A 162 8.63 -12.36 2.31
N GLY A 163 8.62 -13.18 3.34
CA GLY A 163 8.02 -14.52 3.28
C GLY A 163 6.48 -14.48 3.12
N ASN A 164 5.76 -15.31 3.87
CA ASN A 164 4.28 -15.41 3.79
C ASN A 164 3.54 -14.17 4.35
N ARG A 165 4.24 -13.09 4.66
CA ARG A 165 3.78 -12.02 5.56
C ARG A 165 4.38 -10.69 5.13
N GLY A 166 3.52 -9.73 4.81
CA GLY A 166 3.91 -8.43 4.27
C GLY A 166 3.56 -8.23 2.79
N VAL A 167 3.44 -6.97 2.40
CA VAL A 167 3.25 -6.52 1.00
C VAL A 167 4.58 -5.95 0.52
N ALA A 168 5.55 -6.85 0.33
CA ALA A 168 6.80 -6.54 -0.35
C ALA A 168 6.56 -6.44 -1.86
N ASP A 169 7.44 -5.71 -2.54
CA ASP A 169 7.44 -5.64 -4.00
C ASP A 169 6.08 -5.22 -4.61
N ILE A 170 5.74 -3.94 -4.47
CA ILE A 170 4.59 -3.34 -5.15
C ILE A 170 5.07 -2.44 -6.27
N ASN A 171 4.43 -2.49 -7.44
CA ASN A 171 4.52 -1.43 -8.44
C ASN A 171 3.20 -0.68 -8.47
N VAL A 172 3.25 0.64 -8.50
CA VAL A 172 2.07 1.51 -8.54
C VAL A 172 2.20 2.46 -9.72
N ALA A 173 1.24 2.43 -10.64
CA ALA A 173 1.17 3.39 -11.73
C ALA A 173 1.10 4.81 -11.16
N TYR A 174 1.75 5.79 -11.80
CA TYR A 174 1.81 7.15 -11.26
C TYR A 174 0.40 7.75 -11.04
N SER A 175 -0.56 7.50 -11.94
CA SER A 175 -1.95 7.93 -11.74
C SER A 175 -2.58 7.32 -10.48
N THR A 176 -2.29 6.06 -10.16
CA THR A 176 -2.77 5.41 -8.93
C THR A 176 -2.03 5.93 -7.71
N TRP A 177 -0.74 6.24 -7.83
CA TRP A 177 0.03 6.88 -6.78
C TRP A 177 -0.60 8.22 -6.37
N GLN A 178 -0.88 9.08 -7.34
CA GLN A 178 -1.50 10.40 -7.14
C GLN A 178 -2.90 10.31 -6.53
N MET A 179 -3.72 9.38 -7.05
CA MET A 179 -5.11 9.31 -6.65
C MET A 179 -5.30 8.57 -5.34
N ASP A 180 -4.52 7.53 -5.06
CA ASP A 180 -4.82 6.56 -4.00
C ASP A 180 -3.79 6.56 -2.88
N TYR A 181 -2.50 6.70 -3.20
CA TYR A 181 -1.42 6.58 -2.23
C TYR A 181 -1.02 7.94 -1.67
N LEU A 182 -0.41 8.80 -2.48
CA LEU A 182 0.08 10.10 -2.05
C LEU A 182 -1.05 11.13 -2.12
N THR A 183 -2.00 11.03 -1.19
CA THR A 183 -3.11 11.97 -1.02
C THR A 183 -2.85 12.93 0.15
N PRO A 184 -3.47 14.13 0.18
CA PRO A 184 -3.25 15.11 1.23
C PRO A 184 -3.45 14.52 2.62
N ASN A 185 -2.50 14.76 3.52
CA ASN A 185 -2.60 14.35 4.91
C ASN A 185 -3.79 15.03 5.62
N VAL A 186 -4.54 14.29 6.42
CA VAL A 186 -5.68 14.81 7.19
C VAL A 186 -5.44 14.87 8.71
N PHE A 187 -4.21 14.59 9.16
CA PHE A 187 -3.85 14.58 10.58
C PHE A 187 -2.93 15.74 10.96
N GLY A 188 -2.87 16.01 12.27
CA GLY A 188 -2.03 17.08 12.81
C GLY A 188 -2.50 18.47 12.38
N THR A 189 -1.72 19.48 12.76
CA THR A 189 -1.95 20.88 12.37
C THR A 189 -0.86 21.39 11.44
N GLN A 190 0.40 21.01 11.68
CA GLN A 190 1.53 21.48 10.88
C GLN A 190 1.52 20.95 9.43
N TRP A 191 1.15 19.68 9.25
CA TRP A 191 1.15 19.02 7.93
C TRP A 191 -0.25 18.79 7.35
N LEU A 192 -1.28 19.42 7.93
CA LEU A 192 -2.64 19.26 7.46
C LEU A 192 -2.77 19.75 6.00
N GLY A 193 -3.32 18.91 5.13
CA GLY A 193 -3.48 19.17 3.70
C GLY A 193 -2.19 19.04 2.88
N LYS A 194 -1.05 18.70 3.50
CA LYS A 194 0.24 18.56 2.81
C LYS A 194 0.46 17.14 2.27
N TYR A 195 1.28 17.06 1.23
CA TYR A 195 1.91 15.83 0.78
C TYR A 195 3.28 15.75 1.43
N VAL A 196 3.64 14.59 2.02
CA VAL A 196 4.78 14.51 2.95
C VAL A 196 5.68 13.32 2.62
N ALA A 197 6.99 13.55 2.63
CA ALA A 197 7.99 12.50 2.56
C ALA A 197 9.23 12.85 3.42
N VAL A 198 9.96 11.82 3.84
CA VAL A 198 11.28 11.95 4.47
C VAL A 198 12.32 11.44 3.46
N CYS A 199 13.17 12.35 2.95
CA CYS A 199 14.13 12.10 1.87
C CYS A 199 15.43 12.93 2.01
N ASP A 200 16.37 12.76 1.07
CA ASP A 200 17.66 13.49 0.97
C ASP A 200 17.57 15.04 1.04
N PRO A 201 18.71 15.76 1.19
CA PRO A 201 18.81 17.05 1.85
C PRO A 201 18.44 18.25 1.00
N ASP A 202 18.21 18.07 -0.30
CA ASP A 202 17.77 19.18 -1.15
C ASP A 202 16.30 19.46 -0.87
N PRO A 203 15.92 20.73 -0.61
CA PRO A 203 14.51 21.04 -0.45
C PRO A 203 13.73 20.70 -1.72
N PRO A 204 12.42 20.41 -1.60
CA PRO A 204 11.57 20.15 -2.74
C PRO A 204 11.53 21.45 -3.55
N GLY A 205 11.82 21.38 -4.85
CA GLY A 205 11.71 22.60 -5.65
C GLY A 205 10.25 22.96 -5.90
N SER A 206 10.03 24.21 -6.30
CA SER A 206 8.68 24.81 -6.42
C SER A 206 8.02 24.81 -7.82
N PRO A 207 8.54 24.21 -8.91
CA PRO A 207 7.85 24.25 -10.19
C PRO A 207 6.75 23.19 -10.26
N MET A 208 5.56 23.66 -10.56
CA MET A 208 4.47 22.83 -11.05
C MET A 208 4.77 22.47 -12.51
N PRO A 209 4.84 21.18 -12.90
CA PRO A 209 4.93 20.83 -14.30
C PRO A 209 3.65 21.24 -15.04
N PRO A 210 3.72 21.38 -16.37
CA PRO A 210 2.51 21.44 -17.18
C PRO A 210 1.66 20.19 -16.93
N SER A 211 0.34 20.34 -17.01
CA SER A 211 -0.60 19.22 -16.93
C SER A 211 -0.15 18.10 -17.86
N SER A 212 0.06 16.89 -17.31
CA SER A 212 0.27 15.73 -18.17
C SER A 212 -0.92 15.59 -19.12
N PRO A 213 -0.69 15.31 -20.41
CA PRO A 213 -1.80 15.09 -21.32
C PRO A 213 -2.67 13.95 -20.76
N GLU A 214 -3.99 14.14 -20.77
CA GLU A 214 -4.91 13.09 -20.37
C GLU A 214 -4.58 11.83 -21.17
N ARG A 215 -4.23 10.75 -20.46
CA ARG A 215 -4.09 9.46 -21.12
C ARG A 215 -5.45 9.07 -21.67
N ARG A 216 -5.49 8.79 -22.97
CA ARG A 216 -6.67 8.22 -23.61
C ARG A 216 -7.06 6.94 -22.87
N LYS A 217 -8.24 6.95 -22.27
CA LYS A 217 -8.81 5.77 -21.62
C LYS A 217 -9.01 4.65 -22.65
N ARG A 218 -8.74 3.40 -22.25
CA ARG A 218 -8.91 2.23 -23.12
C ARG A 218 -10.40 1.98 -23.42
N PHE A 219 -11.25 2.24 -22.43
CA PHE A 219 -12.71 2.12 -22.52
C PHE A 219 -13.38 3.43 -22.06
N ASP A 220 -14.67 3.60 -22.38
CA ASP A 220 -15.45 4.82 -22.04
C ASP A 220 -15.80 4.95 -20.55
N GLY A 221 -15.78 3.84 -19.81
CA GLY A 221 -16.13 3.78 -18.40
C GLY A 221 -17.62 3.96 -18.09
N GLU A 222 -18.53 3.80 -19.06
CA GLU A 222 -19.99 3.83 -18.83
C GLU A 222 -20.47 2.59 -18.07
N ARG A 223 -19.77 1.46 -18.22
CA ARG A 223 -20.08 0.19 -17.58
C ARG A 223 -18.83 -0.43 -16.97
N LEU A 224 -19.02 -1.30 -15.99
CA LEU A 224 -17.96 -2.16 -15.50
C LEU A 224 -17.58 -3.17 -16.60
N LEU A 225 -16.28 -3.32 -16.82
CA LEU A 225 -15.71 -4.33 -17.71
C LEU A 225 -16.01 -5.72 -17.17
N GLU A 226 -16.28 -6.66 -18.07
CA GLU A 226 -16.53 -8.05 -17.72
C GLU A 226 -15.23 -8.76 -17.32
N ALA A 227 -15.33 -9.70 -16.36
CA ALA A 227 -14.18 -10.43 -15.84
C ALA A 227 -13.40 -11.20 -16.93
N GLY A 228 -14.10 -11.75 -17.94
CA GLY A 228 -13.46 -12.44 -19.05
C GLY A 228 -12.52 -11.53 -19.85
N LEU A 229 -13.00 -10.35 -20.24
CA LEU A 229 -12.22 -9.34 -20.96
C LEU A 229 -10.99 -8.90 -20.15
N VAL A 230 -11.17 -8.61 -18.85
CA VAL A 230 -10.06 -8.16 -17.99
C VAL A 230 -8.99 -9.24 -17.82
N ARG A 231 -9.40 -10.51 -17.75
CA ARG A 231 -8.48 -11.65 -17.69
C ARG A 231 -7.63 -11.79 -18.94
N GLU A 232 -8.21 -11.56 -20.12
CA GLU A 232 -7.51 -11.64 -21.40
C GLU A 232 -6.54 -10.47 -21.59
N GLU A 233 -6.92 -9.27 -21.16
CA GLU A 233 -6.16 -8.04 -21.37
C GLU A 233 -5.04 -7.79 -20.35
N VAL A 234 -5.02 -8.48 -19.21
CA VAL A 234 -4.08 -8.17 -18.11
C VAL A 234 -2.61 -8.26 -18.51
N LEU A 235 -2.20 -9.23 -19.35
CA LEU A 235 -0.82 -9.31 -19.83
C LEU A 235 -0.47 -8.15 -20.77
N GLY A 236 -1.44 -7.68 -21.57
CA GLY A 236 -1.31 -6.48 -22.38
C GLY A 236 -1.12 -5.23 -21.52
N ASN A 237 -1.91 -5.11 -20.44
CA ASN A 237 -1.77 -4.04 -19.45
C ASN A 237 -0.39 -4.04 -18.78
N LEU A 238 0.11 -5.20 -18.35
CA LEU A 238 1.45 -5.34 -17.76
C LEU A 238 2.55 -4.99 -18.75
N LYS A 239 2.38 -5.33 -20.04
CA LYS A 239 3.32 -4.96 -21.11
C LYS A 239 3.37 -3.45 -21.31
N GLU A 240 2.22 -2.79 -21.37
CA GLU A 240 2.13 -1.34 -21.52
C GLU A 240 2.64 -0.57 -20.29
N ALA A 241 2.44 -1.12 -19.10
CA ALA A 241 3.05 -0.64 -17.87
C ALA A 241 4.59 -0.84 -17.84
N GLY A 242 5.14 -1.59 -18.81
CA GLY A 242 6.57 -1.90 -18.90
C GLY A 242 7.05 -3.00 -17.97
N LEU A 243 6.15 -3.65 -17.21
CA LEU A 243 6.53 -4.64 -16.20
C LEU A 243 7.07 -5.94 -16.80
N LEU A 244 6.61 -6.33 -17.99
CA LEU A 244 7.11 -7.53 -18.66
C LEU A 244 8.53 -7.39 -19.21
N SER A 245 9.01 -6.16 -19.43
CA SER A 245 10.39 -5.88 -19.86
C SER A 245 11.28 -5.34 -18.73
N HIS A 246 10.71 -5.13 -17.54
CA HIS A 246 11.40 -4.56 -16.41
C HIS A 246 12.33 -5.60 -15.74
N PRO A 247 13.58 -5.25 -15.37
CA PRO A 247 14.57 -6.22 -14.86
C PRO A 247 14.14 -6.99 -13.60
N VAL A 248 13.45 -6.30 -12.67
CA VAL A 248 12.90 -6.90 -11.44
C VAL A 248 11.58 -7.65 -11.73
N TRP A 249 10.60 -6.98 -12.35
CA TRP A 249 9.25 -7.52 -12.51
C TRP A 249 9.07 -8.60 -13.58
N SER A 250 9.89 -8.61 -14.63
CA SER A 250 9.76 -9.63 -15.70
C SER A 250 9.84 -11.06 -15.15
N LYS A 251 10.69 -11.29 -14.14
CA LYS A 251 10.85 -12.58 -13.45
C LYS A 251 9.62 -13.01 -12.64
N VAL A 252 8.79 -12.07 -12.20
CA VAL A 252 7.54 -12.37 -11.47
C VAL A 252 6.49 -12.94 -12.43
N PHE A 253 6.54 -12.51 -13.70
CA PHE A 253 5.57 -12.85 -14.74
C PHE A 253 6.08 -13.88 -15.75
N ASP A 254 7.19 -14.55 -15.45
CA ASP A 254 7.69 -15.62 -16.29
C ASP A 254 6.79 -16.85 -16.20
N GLU A 255 6.38 -17.38 -17.36
CA GLU A 255 5.52 -18.57 -17.50
C GLU A 255 4.22 -18.55 -16.66
N VAL A 256 3.65 -17.38 -16.38
CA VAL A 256 2.42 -17.27 -15.59
C VAL A 256 1.15 -17.40 -16.43
N ARG A 257 0.07 -17.84 -15.78
CA ARG A 257 -1.30 -17.80 -16.27
C ARG A 257 -2.14 -16.86 -15.44
N THR A 258 -3.24 -16.38 -16.00
CA THR A 258 -4.16 -15.45 -15.33
C THR A 258 -5.24 -16.25 -14.61
N GLY A 259 -5.47 -15.89 -13.34
CA GLY A 259 -6.51 -16.48 -12.50
C GLY A 259 -7.87 -15.79 -12.68
N GLU A 260 -8.82 -16.18 -11.84
CA GLU A 260 -10.16 -15.58 -11.79
C GLU A 260 -10.10 -14.14 -11.24
N PRO A 261 -10.53 -13.12 -12.01
CA PRO A 261 -10.59 -11.75 -11.51
C PRO A 261 -11.59 -11.58 -10.37
N LEU A 262 -11.21 -10.80 -9.36
CA LEU A 262 -12.02 -10.48 -8.20
C LEU A 262 -12.42 -8.99 -8.25
N LEU A 263 -13.73 -8.71 -8.35
CA LEU A 263 -14.23 -7.34 -8.37
C LEU A 263 -14.18 -6.75 -6.97
N VAL A 264 -13.61 -5.55 -6.84
CA VAL A 264 -13.57 -4.78 -5.61
C VAL A 264 -14.23 -3.41 -5.83
N GLN A 265 -15.13 -3.05 -4.93
CA GLN A 265 -15.70 -1.72 -4.81
C GLN A 265 -14.91 -0.90 -3.80
N ARG A 266 -14.59 0.35 -4.14
CA ARG A 266 -14.10 1.32 -3.17
C ARG A 266 -15.24 1.90 -2.34
N LEU A 267 -15.09 1.90 -1.02
CA LEU A 267 -16.12 2.42 -0.10
C LEU A 267 -15.96 3.91 0.20
N ASP A 268 -14.76 4.46 -0.02
CA ASP A 268 -14.43 5.86 0.23
C ASP A 268 -14.73 6.77 -0.97
N ARG A 269 -15.22 6.21 -2.08
CA ARG A 269 -15.51 6.94 -3.33
C ARG A 269 -16.79 6.43 -3.96
N LEU A 270 -17.51 7.34 -4.60
CA LEU A 270 -18.69 6.99 -5.39
C LEU A 270 -18.26 6.30 -6.68
N ASP A 271 -18.95 5.20 -7.02
CA ASP A 271 -18.85 4.52 -8.32
C ASP A 271 -17.41 4.18 -8.77
N SER A 272 -16.57 3.78 -7.80
CA SER A 272 -15.18 3.42 -8.04
C SER A 272 -14.97 1.93 -7.77
N TYR A 273 -14.47 1.23 -8.79
CA TYR A 273 -14.27 -0.21 -8.79
C TYR A 273 -12.95 -0.56 -9.46
N TYR A 274 -12.33 -1.63 -8.99
CA TYR A 274 -11.15 -2.22 -9.61
C TYR A 274 -11.22 -3.74 -9.55
N TRP A 275 -10.57 -4.39 -10.50
CA TRP A 275 -10.35 -5.83 -10.51
C TRP A 275 -9.01 -6.13 -9.86
N ILE A 276 -8.98 -7.16 -9.02
CA ILE A 276 -7.75 -7.86 -8.67
C ILE A 276 -7.67 -9.10 -9.56
N VAL A 277 -6.65 -9.18 -10.41
CA VAL A 277 -6.39 -10.31 -11.29
C VAL A 277 -5.19 -11.09 -10.75
N PRO A 278 -5.39 -12.28 -10.17
CA PRO A 278 -4.29 -13.14 -9.75
C PRO A 278 -3.49 -13.62 -10.96
N THR A 279 -2.17 -13.77 -10.83
CA THR A 279 -1.36 -14.56 -11.75
C THR A 279 -0.80 -15.77 -11.02
N VAL A 280 -0.80 -16.91 -11.68
CA VAL A 280 -0.42 -18.21 -11.10
C VAL A 280 0.62 -18.90 -11.96
N ASP A 281 1.48 -19.71 -11.36
CA ASP A 281 2.42 -20.56 -12.10
C ASP A 281 1.73 -21.79 -12.73
N ALA A 282 2.53 -22.67 -13.33
CA ALA A 282 2.06 -23.91 -13.94
C ALA A 282 1.38 -24.85 -12.92
N GLN A 283 1.83 -24.83 -11.66
CA GLN A 283 1.31 -25.65 -10.56
C GLN A 283 0.09 -25.01 -9.88
N GLY A 284 -0.25 -23.76 -10.21
CA GLY A 284 -1.36 -23.01 -9.64
C GLY A 284 -0.99 -22.19 -8.40
N GLY A 285 0.30 -22.09 -8.08
CA GLY A 285 0.83 -21.23 -7.02
C GLY A 285 0.72 -19.76 -7.38
N LEU A 286 0.34 -18.92 -6.42
CA LEU A 286 0.13 -17.48 -6.65
C LEU A 286 1.46 -16.74 -6.83
N ARG A 287 1.61 -16.01 -7.92
CA ARG A 287 2.85 -15.27 -8.27
C ARG A 287 2.72 -13.78 -8.11
N ALA A 288 1.57 -13.22 -8.48
CA ALA A 288 1.26 -11.82 -8.30
C ALA A 288 -0.26 -11.58 -8.22
N ALA A 289 -0.63 -10.38 -7.81
CA ALA A 289 -1.97 -9.84 -7.95
C ALA A 289 -1.88 -8.49 -8.67
N VAL A 290 -2.70 -8.32 -9.70
CA VAL A 290 -2.69 -7.13 -10.56
C VAL A 290 -3.99 -6.35 -10.39
N GLY A 291 -3.90 -5.08 -10.01
CA GLY A 291 -5.00 -4.13 -9.93
C GLY A 291 -5.27 -3.47 -11.27
N ILE A 292 -6.49 -3.61 -11.79
CA ILE A 292 -6.95 -3.00 -13.05
C ILE A 292 -8.20 -2.17 -12.77
N ASP A 293 -8.27 -0.94 -13.28
CA ASP A 293 -9.48 -0.13 -13.20
C ASP A 293 -10.67 -0.85 -13.84
N ALA A 294 -11.76 -1.05 -13.08
CA ALA A 294 -12.87 -1.87 -13.56
C ALA A 294 -13.76 -1.17 -14.58
N ARG A 295 -13.60 0.13 -14.81
CA ARG A 295 -14.38 0.91 -15.78
C ARG A 295 -13.56 1.18 -17.03
N PHE A 296 -12.31 1.60 -16.84
CA PHE A 296 -11.45 2.09 -17.90
C PHE A 296 -10.40 1.08 -18.36
N GLY A 297 -10.21 -0.02 -17.63
CA GLY A 297 -9.28 -1.09 -17.99
C GLY A 297 -7.80 -0.70 -17.86
N ASP A 298 -7.52 0.44 -17.25
CA ASP A 298 -6.17 0.94 -17.03
C ASP A 298 -5.45 0.12 -15.94
N TYR A 299 -4.18 -0.16 -16.17
CA TYR A 299 -3.29 -0.68 -15.12
C TYR A 299 -3.20 0.30 -13.94
N GLN A 300 -3.41 -0.21 -12.73
CA GLN A 300 -3.30 0.58 -11.50
C GLN A 300 -2.06 0.22 -10.68
N GLN A 301 -1.87 -1.07 -10.38
CA GLN A 301 -0.81 -1.53 -9.48
C GLN A 301 -0.63 -3.04 -9.54
N THR A 302 0.50 -3.54 -9.03
CA THR A 302 0.81 -4.97 -8.91
C THR A 302 1.47 -5.21 -7.56
N MET A 303 1.14 -6.32 -6.90
CA MET A 303 1.93 -6.88 -5.81
C MET A 303 2.52 -8.23 -6.23
N ALA A 304 3.82 -8.43 -6.05
CA ALA A 304 4.42 -9.75 -6.19
C ALA A 304 4.17 -10.61 -4.94
N VAL A 305 4.01 -11.91 -5.13
CA VAL A 305 3.80 -12.87 -4.05
C VAL A 305 5.01 -13.80 -3.99
N ARG A 306 5.77 -13.71 -2.90
CA ARG A 306 6.99 -14.51 -2.73
C ARG A 306 6.71 -15.96 -2.29
N ASN A 307 5.62 -16.19 -1.55
CA ASN A 307 5.18 -17.55 -1.23
C ASN A 307 4.00 -17.98 -2.11
N PRO A 308 4.21 -18.89 -3.09
CA PRO A 308 3.14 -19.36 -3.97
C PRO A 308 2.01 -20.09 -3.25
N ASP A 309 2.26 -20.63 -2.05
CA ASP A 309 1.26 -21.33 -1.23
C ASP A 309 0.43 -20.36 -0.36
N ALA A 310 0.66 -19.04 -0.45
CA ALA A 310 -0.08 -18.06 0.34
C ALA A 310 -1.57 -18.04 -0.07
N LEU A 311 -2.46 -18.23 0.93
CA LEU A 311 -3.91 -18.20 0.74
C LEU A 311 -4.47 -16.75 0.73
N LEU A 312 -3.91 -15.91 -0.14
CA LEU A 312 -4.19 -14.46 -0.16
C LEU A 312 -5.67 -14.11 -0.29
N PHE A 313 -6.42 -14.95 -1.00
CA PHE A 313 -7.83 -14.76 -1.31
C PHE A 313 -8.71 -15.88 -0.70
N GLY A 314 -8.24 -16.52 0.37
CA GLY A 314 -8.90 -17.67 0.98
C GLY A 314 -10.35 -17.41 1.42
N PHE A 315 -10.67 -16.18 1.83
CA PHE A 315 -12.00 -15.72 2.21
C PHE A 315 -12.65 -14.79 1.17
N ALA A 316 -12.12 -14.74 -0.06
CA ALA A 316 -12.81 -14.07 -1.16
C ALA A 316 -14.10 -14.83 -1.53
N ASP A 317 -14.12 -16.15 -1.37
CA ASP A 317 -15.32 -16.97 -1.54
C ASP A 317 -16.42 -16.60 -0.52
N ALA A 318 -17.64 -16.39 -1.04
CA ALA A 318 -18.77 -15.94 -0.24
C ALA A 318 -19.19 -16.97 0.81
N GLU A 319 -19.17 -18.27 0.46
CA GLU A 319 -19.60 -19.33 1.36
C GLU A 319 -18.62 -19.48 2.53
N LYS A 320 -17.31 -19.50 2.25
CA LYS A 320 -16.27 -19.52 3.29
C LYS A 320 -16.36 -18.31 4.23
N ALA A 321 -16.57 -17.11 3.68
CA ALA A 321 -16.76 -15.91 4.48
C ALA A 321 -18.03 -15.97 5.34
N MET A 322 -19.13 -16.51 4.82
CA MET A 322 -20.36 -16.74 5.58
C MET A 322 -20.15 -17.72 6.73
N GLN A 323 -19.53 -18.87 6.47
CA GLN A 323 -19.21 -19.87 7.48
C GLN A 323 -18.32 -19.29 8.59
N ARG A 324 -17.47 -18.32 8.26
CA ARG A 324 -16.60 -17.62 9.22
C ARG A 324 -17.39 -16.80 10.25
N VAL A 325 -18.58 -16.31 9.92
CA VAL A 325 -19.39 -15.45 10.81
C VAL A 325 -20.63 -16.14 11.37
N LEU A 326 -21.13 -17.19 10.70
CA LEU A 326 -22.40 -17.81 11.03
C LEU A 326 -22.46 -18.34 12.47
N ASN A 327 -23.57 -18.09 13.16
CA ASN A 327 -23.82 -18.49 14.55
C ASN A 327 -22.82 -17.93 15.56
N ARG A 328 -22.09 -16.87 15.20
CA ARG A 328 -21.17 -16.16 16.10
C ARG A 328 -21.77 -14.85 16.56
N GLN A 329 -21.17 -14.32 17.62
CA GLN A 329 -21.52 -13.04 18.21
C GLN A 329 -20.36 -12.06 18.02
N PHE A 330 -20.68 -10.84 17.63
CA PHE A 330 -19.71 -9.77 17.44
C PHE A 330 -20.12 -8.55 18.27
N GLU A 331 -19.16 -7.87 18.88
CA GLU A 331 -19.41 -6.64 19.60
C GLU A 331 -19.51 -5.48 18.61
N LEU A 332 -20.56 -4.68 18.78
CA LEU A 332 -20.77 -3.48 17.99
C LEU A 332 -20.03 -2.30 18.67
N PRO A 333 -19.64 -1.27 17.91
CA PRO A 333 -18.95 -0.11 18.49
C PRO A 333 -19.78 0.63 19.54
N GLY A 334 -19.10 1.19 20.54
CA GLY A 334 -19.73 1.96 21.62
C GLY A 334 -20.71 1.11 22.44
N ASP A 335 -21.85 1.69 22.80
CA ASP A 335 -22.88 1.03 23.62
C ASP A 335 -23.94 0.30 22.77
N ALA A 336 -23.67 0.04 21.48
CA ALA A 336 -24.61 -0.59 20.55
C ALA A 336 -24.84 -2.10 20.81
N GLY A 337 -24.13 -2.68 21.78
CA GLY A 337 -24.34 -4.05 22.23
C GLY A 337 -23.70 -5.11 21.31
N ARG A 338 -24.42 -6.20 21.07
CA ARG A 338 -23.89 -7.42 20.43
C ARG A 338 -24.77 -7.86 19.27
N LEU A 339 -24.12 -8.22 18.16
CA LEU A 339 -24.76 -8.75 16.96
C LEU A 339 -24.59 -10.28 16.92
N VAL A 340 -25.68 -11.02 16.90
CA VAL A 340 -25.66 -12.48 16.68
C VAL A 340 -26.00 -12.76 15.23
N VAL A 341 -25.10 -13.46 14.54
CA VAL A 341 -25.27 -13.77 13.11
C VAL A 341 -26.13 -15.02 12.94
N ARG A 342 -27.31 -14.85 12.34
CA ARG A 342 -28.24 -15.94 12.00
C ARG A 342 -28.34 -16.08 10.49
N ALA A 343 -28.46 -17.31 10.00
CA ALA A 343 -28.50 -17.61 8.56
C ALA A 343 -29.61 -16.84 7.83
N GLN A 344 -30.77 -16.67 8.46
CA GLN A 344 -31.97 -16.06 7.87
C GLN A 344 -31.82 -14.56 7.60
N GLY A 345 -30.90 -13.88 8.30
CA GLY A 345 -30.68 -12.44 8.16
C GLY A 345 -29.46 -12.07 7.34
N LEU A 346 -28.77 -13.07 6.77
CA LEU A 346 -27.47 -12.87 6.13
C LEU A 346 -27.65 -12.68 4.62
N SER A 347 -27.13 -11.58 4.08
CA SER A 347 -26.82 -11.45 2.66
C SER A 347 -25.36 -11.05 2.44
N VAL A 348 -24.83 -11.34 1.26
CA VAL A 348 -23.43 -11.07 0.91
C VAL A 348 -23.37 -10.07 -0.22
N HIS A 349 -22.54 -9.04 -0.06
CA HIS A 349 -22.29 -8.07 -1.12
C HIS A 349 -21.57 -8.75 -2.30
N SER A 350 -22.04 -8.50 -3.53
CA SER A 350 -21.57 -9.18 -4.74
C SER A 350 -20.07 -8.94 -4.99
N ALA A 351 -19.65 -7.68 -4.94
CA ALA A 351 -18.23 -7.32 -4.99
C ALA A 351 -17.56 -7.48 -3.62
N LEU A 352 -16.25 -7.72 -3.64
CA LEU A 352 -15.41 -7.38 -2.49
C LEU A 352 -15.45 -5.87 -2.27
N VAL A 353 -15.04 -5.42 -1.09
CA VAL A 353 -15.03 -4.00 -0.75
C VAL A 353 -13.69 -3.62 -0.15
N TRP A 354 -13.25 -2.39 -0.39
CA TRP A 354 -12.03 -1.88 0.21
C TRP A 354 -12.09 -0.36 0.38
N GLN A 355 -11.38 0.13 1.37
CA GLN A 355 -10.95 1.51 1.51
C GLN A 355 -9.69 1.51 2.38
N PRO A 356 -8.80 2.51 2.26
CA PRO A 356 -7.71 2.66 3.19
C PRO A 356 -8.26 2.80 4.61
N CYS A 357 -7.88 1.89 5.49
CA CYS A 357 -8.30 1.87 6.89
C CYS A 357 -7.26 1.10 7.71
N ARG A 358 -7.28 1.26 9.04
CA ARG A 358 -6.37 0.53 9.94
C ARG A 358 -6.42 -0.99 9.72
N GLU A 359 -7.61 -1.50 9.39
CA GLU A 359 -7.86 -2.91 9.12
C GLU A 359 -7.35 -3.37 7.74
N SER A 360 -7.02 -2.45 6.82
CA SER A 360 -6.40 -2.78 5.54
C SER A 360 -5.74 -1.54 4.91
N LEU A 361 -4.41 -1.49 4.99
CA LEU A 361 -3.58 -0.49 4.31
C LEU A 361 -2.95 -1.07 3.03
N SER A 362 -3.67 -1.98 2.36
CA SER A 362 -3.32 -2.48 1.03
C SER A 362 -4.57 -2.83 0.22
N PRO A 363 -4.70 -2.32 -1.02
CA PRO A 363 -5.84 -2.63 -1.89
C PRO A 363 -5.88 -4.11 -2.33
N PHE A 364 -4.81 -4.87 -2.10
CA PHE A 364 -4.80 -6.31 -2.34
C PHE A 364 -5.36 -7.14 -1.18
N TYR A 365 -5.73 -6.48 -0.08
CA TYR A 365 -6.38 -7.10 1.08
C TYR A 365 -7.77 -6.51 1.33
N PRO A 366 -8.70 -6.66 0.38
CA PRO A 366 -10.07 -6.22 0.54
C PRO A 366 -10.83 -7.08 1.56
N PHE A 367 -12.11 -6.77 1.71
CA PHE A 367 -13.03 -7.48 2.59
C PHE A 367 -14.18 -8.06 1.78
N ARG A 368 -14.66 -9.23 2.21
CA ARG A 368 -16.01 -9.69 1.88
C ARG A 368 -16.98 -9.00 2.85
N MET A 369 -17.89 -8.19 2.31
CA MET A 369 -18.93 -7.53 3.10
C MET A 369 -20.15 -8.42 3.25
N ILE A 370 -20.52 -8.69 4.50
CA ILE A 370 -21.71 -9.43 4.90
C ILE A 370 -22.70 -8.43 5.50
N LEU A 371 -23.94 -8.48 5.04
CA LEU A 371 -25.02 -7.59 5.44
C LEU A 371 -25.99 -8.34 6.36
N LEU A 372 -26.33 -7.71 7.48
CA LEU A 372 -27.21 -8.23 8.53
C LEU A 372 -28.18 -7.13 8.96
N GLY A 373 -29.30 -7.03 8.26
CA GLY A 373 -30.21 -5.88 8.41
C GLY A 373 -29.49 -4.57 8.08
N ALA A 374 -29.40 -3.66 9.05
CA ALA A 374 -28.67 -2.40 8.91
C ALA A 374 -27.16 -2.51 9.20
N HIS A 375 -26.70 -3.65 9.72
CA HIS A 375 -25.30 -3.85 10.10
C HIS A 375 -24.47 -4.46 8.97
N ARG A 376 -23.16 -4.22 9.05
CA ARG A 376 -22.17 -4.75 8.12
C ARG A 376 -21.09 -5.48 8.91
N LEU A 377 -20.67 -6.63 8.40
CA LEU A 377 -19.47 -7.33 8.84
C LEU A 377 -18.49 -7.37 7.67
N TYR A 378 -17.22 -7.13 7.96
CA TYR A 378 -16.14 -7.12 6.99
C TYR A 378 -15.21 -8.28 7.29
N VAL A 379 -15.21 -9.30 6.43
CA VAL A 379 -14.31 -10.45 6.54
C VAL A 379 -13.12 -10.20 5.61
N ARG A 380 -11.93 -9.97 6.18
CA ARG A 380 -10.73 -9.69 5.39
C ARG A 380 -10.29 -10.93 4.62
N VAL A 381 -10.01 -10.76 3.32
CA VAL A 381 -9.90 -11.92 2.41
C VAL A 381 -8.71 -12.84 2.68
N PHE A 382 -7.61 -12.32 3.26
CA PHE A 382 -6.37 -13.08 3.40
C PHE A 382 -6.32 -13.93 4.68
N ASP A 383 -6.89 -13.45 5.79
CA ASP A 383 -6.83 -14.13 7.10
C ASP A 383 -8.19 -14.42 7.73
N GLY A 384 -9.28 -13.89 7.16
CA GLY A 384 -10.63 -14.09 7.70
C GLY A 384 -10.84 -13.38 9.03
N ALA A 385 -10.04 -12.35 9.35
CA ALA A 385 -10.34 -11.44 10.44
C ALA A 385 -11.68 -10.75 10.16
N VAL A 386 -12.49 -10.57 11.21
CA VAL A 386 -13.86 -10.04 11.09
C VAL A 386 -13.95 -8.72 11.83
N PHE A 387 -14.45 -7.70 11.15
CA PHE A 387 -14.62 -6.37 11.70
C PHE A 387 -16.09 -5.94 11.60
N THR A 388 -16.60 -5.29 12.65
CA THR A 388 -17.94 -4.68 12.67
C THR A 388 -17.94 -3.25 12.14
N THR A 389 -16.75 -2.65 12.02
CA THR A 389 -16.49 -1.34 11.42
C THR A 389 -15.14 -1.32 10.74
N LEU A 390 -14.98 -0.43 9.76
CA LEU A 390 -13.68 -0.06 9.23
C LEU A 390 -13.31 1.31 9.75
N THR A 391 -12.10 1.46 10.28
CA THR A 391 -11.61 2.73 10.81
C THR A 391 -11.35 3.67 9.64
N ASN A 392 -12.32 4.57 9.39
CA ASN A 392 -12.13 5.66 8.45
C ASN A 392 -11.48 6.81 9.20
N ASN A 393 -10.18 6.97 8.99
CA ASN A 393 -9.43 8.08 9.52
C ASN A 393 -9.54 9.35 8.64
N GLN A 394 -10.48 9.40 7.69
CA GLN A 394 -11.01 10.68 7.28
C GLN A 394 -11.64 11.30 8.52
N GLY A 395 -10.90 12.21 9.16
CA GLY A 395 -11.42 13.06 10.23
C GLY A 395 -12.82 13.51 9.83
N GLY A 396 -13.76 13.31 10.75
CA GLY A 396 -15.17 13.54 10.48
C GLY A 396 -15.36 14.82 9.67
N LEU A 397 -16.03 14.69 8.53
CA LEU A 397 -16.81 15.79 8.00
C LEU A 397 -18.12 15.86 8.77
#